data_AF-A0A452Z3A4-F1
#
_entry.id   AF-A0A452Z3A4-F1
#
_cell.length_a   1.000
_cell.length_b   1.000
_cell.length_c   1.000
_cell.angle_alpha   90.00
_cell.angle_beta   90.00
_cell.angle_gamma   90.00
#
_symmetry.space_group_name_H-M   'P 1'
#
loop_
_entity.id
_entity.type
_entity.pdbx_description
1 polymer ?
#
loop_
_entity_poly.entity_id
_entity_poly.type
_entity_poly.pdbx_seq_one_letter_code
_entity_poly.pdbx_strand_id
1 'polypeptide(L)' 'VGMEKWRRTMAAAVVVIMVLAAAVAAGGAATDQAAPQRILLDTDMDTDDLLALMYILKQNRSEFELK' A
#
# COMPACT_ATOMS: atom_id res chain seq x y z
N VAL A 1 -44.81 2.94 -17.61
CA VAL A 1 -43.70 3.90 -17.34
C VAL A 1 -42.74 3.46 -16.23
N GLY A 2 -43.20 2.80 -15.15
CA GLY A 2 -42.30 2.42 -14.02
C GLY A 2 -41.22 1.39 -14.35
N MET A 3 -41.56 0.33 -15.12
CA MET A 3 -40.63 -0.77 -15.41
C MET A 3 -39.44 -0.36 -16.29
N GLU A 4 -39.64 0.60 -17.20
CA GLU A 4 -38.55 1.07 -18.08
C GLU A 4 -37.56 1.97 -17.33
N LYS A 5 -38.05 2.80 -16.41
CA LYS A 5 -37.19 3.57 -15.49
C LYS A 5 -36.32 2.64 -14.63
N TRP A 6 -36.93 1.57 -14.08
CA TRP A 6 -36.23 0.58 -13.27
C TRP A 6 -35.14 -0.18 -14.06
N ARG A 7 -35.44 -0.58 -15.31
CA ARG A 7 -34.45 -1.21 -16.19
C ARG A 7 -33.26 -0.29 -16.49
N ARG A 8 -33.52 1.01 -16.75
CA ARG A 8 -32.47 2.01 -17.00
C ARG A 8 -31.60 2.24 -15.76
N THR A 9 -32.19 2.30 -14.57
CA THR A 9 -31.43 2.43 -13.32
C THR A 9 -30.57 1.21 -13.03
N MET A 10 -31.07 0.00 -13.29
CA MET A 10 -30.30 -1.23 -13.12
C MET A 10 -29.14 -1.32 -14.12
N ALA A 11 -29.38 -0.98 -15.39
CA ALA A 11 -28.33 -0.95 -16.40
C ALA A 11 -27.23 0.08 -16.06
N ALA A 12 -27.60 1.28 -15.60
CA ALA A 12 -26.65 2.28 -15.16
C ALA A 12 -25.82 1.81 -13.96
N ALA A 13 -26.45 1.16 -12.97
CA ALA A 13 -25.76 0.60 -11.82
C ALA A 13 -24.73 -0.47 -12.23
N VAL A 14 -25.10 -1.37 -13.15
CA VAL A 14 -24.19 -2.39 -13.68
C VAL A 14 -23.01 -1.75 -14.39
N VAL A 15 -23.23 -0.74 -15.23
CA VAL A 15 -22.14 -0.03 -15.92
C VAL A 15 -21.20 0.64 -14.92
N VAL A 16 -21.72 1.30 -13.89
CA VAL A 16 -20.90 1.91 -12.84
C VAL A 16 -20.05 0.86 -12.12
N ILE A 17 -20.64 -0.28 -11.74
CA ILE A 17 -19.90 -1.38 -11.10
C ILE A 17 -18.79 -1.91 -12.02
N MET A 18 -19.07 -2.09 -13.31
CA MET A 18 -18.09 -2.55 -14.30
C MET A 18 -16.94 -1.56 -14.47
N VAL A 19 -17.23 -0.25 -14.49
CA VAL A 19 -16.21 0.80 -14.57
C VAL A 19 -15.34 0.83 -13.32
N LEU A 20 -15.95 0.70 -12.13
CA LEU A 20 -15.21 0.64 -10.87
C LEU A 20 -14.31 -0.61 -10.80
N ALA A 21 -14.82 -1.77 -11.21
CA ALA A 21 -14.04 -3.00 -11.27
C ALA A 21 -12.87 -2.89 -12.25
N ALA A 22 -13.10 -2.30 -13.44
CA ALA A 22 -12.05 -2.06 -14.42
C ALA A 22 -11.01 -1.06 -13.91
N ALA A 23 -11.42 0.00 -13.19
CA ALA A 23 -10.52 0.97 -12.60
C ALA A 23 -9.64 0.35 -11.50
N VAL A 24 -10.19 -0.55 -10.67
CA VAL A 24 -9.42 -1.30 -9.66
C VAL A 24 -8.45 -2.27 -10.32
N ALA A 25 -8.85 -2.97 -11.39
CA ALA A 25 -8.00 -3.90 -12.11
C ALA A 25 -6.88 -3.19 -12.91
N ALA A 26 -7.17 -2.03 -13.49
CA ALA A 26 -6.19 -1.21 -14.23
C ALA A 26 -5.26 -0.43 -13.28
N GLY A 27 -5.76 -0.08 -12.09
CA GLY A 27 -4.99 0.54 -11.02
C GLY A 27 -4.13 -0.45 -10.24
N GLY A 28 -3.74 -1.57 -10.87
CA GLY A 28 -2.80 -2.54 -10.32
C GLY A 28 -1.62 -1.80 -9.74
N ALA A 29 -1.65 -1.59 -8.42
CA ALA A 29 -0.55 -1.01 -7.71
C ALA A 29 0.62 -1.94 -8.00
N ALA A 30 1.68 -1.40 -8.59
CA ALA A 30 2.96 -2.05 -8.51
C ALA A 30 3.16 -2.33 -7.03
N THR A 31 3.00 -3.58 -6.63
CA THR A 31 3.56 -4.06 -5.39
C THR A 31 5.05 -4.06 -5.67
N ASP A 32 5.65 -2.88 -5.62
CA ASP A 32 7.01 -2.76 -5.13
C ASP A 32 6.94 -3.45 -3.78
N GLN A 33 7.22 -4.75 -3.77
CA GLN A 33 7.64 -5.46 -2.58
C GLN A 33 8.79 -4.60 -2.09
N ALA A 34 8.50 -3.72 -1.12
CA ALA A 34 9.39 -2.66 -0.71
C ALA A 34 10.74 -3.31 -0.46
N ALA A 35 11.68 -3.07 -1.38
CA ALA A 35 13.01 -3.61 -1.23
C ALA A 35 13.52 -3.08 0.12
N PRO A 36 14.10 -3.93 0.98
CA PRO A 36 14.50 -3.53 2.31
C PRO A 36 15.20 -2.17 2.27
N GLN A 37 14.66 -1.17 2.97
CA GLN A 37 15.24 0.16 2.95
C GLN A 37 16.62 0.08 3.58
N ARG A 38 17.65 0.38 2.78
CA ARG A 38 19.05 0.38 3.18
C ARG A 38 19.36 1.72 3.81
N ILE A 39 19.44 1.76 5.14
CA ILE A 39 19.74 2.97 5.90
C ILE A 39 21.24 2.91 6.25
N LEU A 40 22.02 3.86 5.71
CA LEU A 40 23.39 4.08 6.17
C LEU A 40 23.31 4.93 7.44
N LEU A 41 23.64 4.32 8.57
CA LEU A 41 23.56 4.98 9.86
C LEU A 41 24.97 5.37 10.32
N ASP A 42 25.26 6.68 10.25
CA ASP A 42 26.49 7.30 10.76
C ASP A 42 26.18 7.90 12.15
N THR A 43 26.37 7.13 13.22
CA THR A 43 26.22 7.60 14.61
C THR A 43 27.57 7.71 15.28
N ASP A 44 27.76 8.74 16.12
CA ASP A 44 28.92 8.93 16.99
C ASP A 44 28.99 7.94 18.18
N MET A 45 27.98 7.05 18.30
CA MET A 45 27.93 5.89 19.20
C MET A 45 27.72 6.25 20.67
N ASP A 46 26.70 7.07 20.95
CA ASP A 46 26.26 7.35 22.32
C ASP A 46 25.22 6.33 22.82
N THR A 47 24.88 6.38 24.11
CA THR A 47 23.95 5.42 24.75
C THR A 47 22.55 5.47 24.14
N ASP A 48 22.13 6.65 23.67
CA ASP A 48 20.83 6.84 23.01
C ASP A 48 20.80 6.21 21.60
N ASP A 49 21.92 6.21 20.87
CA ASP A 49 22.04 5.56 19.56
C ASP A 49 21.93 4.04 19.63
N LEU A 50 22.45 3.44 20.72
CA LEU A 50 22.29 2.00 20.97
C LEU A 50 20.81 1.63 21.18
N LEU A 51 20.04 2.50 21.83
CA LEU A 51 18.60 2.32 22.01
C LEU A 51 17.85 2.54 20.69
N ALA A 52 18.26 3.53 19.89
CA ALA A 52 17.70 3.78 18.55
C ALA A 52 17.95 2.60 17.58
N LEU A 53 19.15 2.02 17.61
CA LEU A 53 19.49 0.81 16.87
C LEU A 53 18.65 -0.39 17.31
N MET A 54 18.53 -0.63 18.63
CA MET A 54 17.65 -1.68 19.16
C MET A 54 16.19 -1.45 18.74
N TYR A 55 15.73 -0.20 18.68
CA TYR A 55 14.39 0.15 18.22
C TYR A 55 14.18 -0.14 16.74
N ILE A 56 15.14 0.21 15.87
CA ILE A 56 15.10 -0.09 14.42
C ILE A 56 15.19 -1.61 14.19
N LEU A 57 16.07 -2.30 14.92
CA LEU A 57 16.25 -3.76 14.84
C LEU A 57 15.04 -4.55 15.36
N LYS A 58 14.26 -3.96 16.28
CA LYS A 58 12.99 -4.48 16.78
C LYS A 58 11.88 -4.39 15.73
N GLN A 59 11.98 -3.46 14.77
CA GLN A 59 11.05 -3.42 13.64
C GLN A 59 11.26 -4.62 12.72
N ASN A 60 10.23 -4.94 11.94
CA ASN A 60 10.20 -6.13 11.11
C ASN A 60 11.40 -6.17 10.14
N ARG A 61 12.28 -7.17 10.29
CA ARG A 61 13.51 -7.35 9.49
C ARG A 61 13.25 -7.58 8.00
N SER A 62 11.99 -7.78 7.60
CA SER A 62 11.59 -7.85 6.20
C SER A 62 11.56 -6.48 5.51
N GLU A 63 11.53 -5.37 6.26
CA GLU A 63 11.38 -4.01 5.72
C GLU A 63 12.69 -3.21 5.72
N PHE A 64 13.71 -3.64 6.47
CA PHE A 64 14.94 -2.88 6.66
C PHE A 64 16.20 -3.76 6.65
N GLU A 65 17.20 -3.36 5.88
CA GLU A 65 18.54 -3.96 5.85
C GLU A 65 19.54 -2.93 6.39
N LEU A 66 20.06 -3.18 7.59
CA LEU A 66 21.17 -2.42 8.19
C LEU A 66 22.49 -2.99 7.68
N LYS A 67 23.37 -2.15 7.17
CA LYS A 67 24.63 -2.54 6.53
C LYS A 67 25.79 -1.69 7.04
#